data_AF-A0A6M2EXQ2-F1
#
_entry.id   AF-A0A6M2EXQ2-F1
#
_cell.length_a   1.000
_cell.length_b   1.000
_cell.length_c   1.000
_cell.angle_alpha   90.00
_cell.angle_beta   90.00
_cell.angle_gamma   90.00
#
_symmetry.space_group_name_H-M   'P 1'
#
loop_
_entity.id
_entity.type
_entity.pdbx_description
1 polymer ?
#
loop_
_entity_poly.entity_id
_entity_poly.type
_entity_poly.pdbx_seq_one_letter_code
_entity_poly.pdbx_strand_id
1 'polypeptide(L)'
;MLEFHAVNSSRGNKYYGECNKKSIRCLKPANKEAAFDTETDKERWTPPTKVRGDIARAIMYMALCYGLHQPGGQNLHLSDSPSIENREMGILSTLLKWNEVDPPSREEKLRNDRVCKFYQHNRNPFVDHPEYASLIWKRVTPTHQNWHFPAKKELIK
;
A
#
# COMPACT_ATOMS: atom_id res chain seq x y z
N MET A 1 34.17 4.54 -7.57
CA MET A 1 33.39 3.82 -8.61
C MET A 1 31.93 3.98 -8.23
N LEU A 2 31.13 4.72 -9.02
CA LEU A 2 29.69 4.87 -8.73
C LEU A 2 29.00 3.59 -9.17
N GLU A 3 28.56 2.76 -8.23
CA GLU A 3 27.67 1.63 -8.57
C GLU A 3 26.38 2.19 -9.16
N PHE A 4 26.13 1.89 -10.43
CA PHE A 4 24.88 2.21 -11.09
C PHE A 4 23.84 1.16 -10.70
N HIS A 5 22.98 1.50 -9.76
CA HIS A 5 21.88 0.65 -9.36
C HIS A 5 20.63 1.00 -10.16
N ALA A 6 20.11 0.03 -10.93
CA ALA A 6 18.83 0.18 -11.62
C ALA A 6 17.71 0.52 -10.63
N VAL A 7 16.64 1.17 -11.11
CA VAL A 7 15.50 1.59 -10.28
C VAL A 7 14.94 0.45 -9.43
N ASN A 8 14.73 -0.72 -10.01
CA ASN A 8 14.20 -1.88 -9.30
C ASN A 8 15.15 -2.36 -8.18
N SER A 9 16.45 -2.45 -8.46
CA SER A 9 17.46 -2.85 -7.48
C SER A 9 17.58 -1.83 -6.34
N SER A 10 17.54 -0.54 -6.68
CA SER A 10 17.59 0.56 -5.71
C SER A 10 16.36 0.62 -4.79
N ARG A 11 15.18 0.27 -5.33
CA ARG A 11 13.94 0.16 -4.55
C ARG A 11 14.00 -1.03 -3.60
N GLY A 12 14.47 -2.19 -4.07
CA GLY A 12 14.62 -3.39 -3.24
C GLY A 12 13.32 -3.75 -2.51
N ASN A 13 13.41 -3.92 -1.19
CA ASN A 13 12.26 -4.20 -0.31
C ASN A 13 11.84 -3.00 0.53
N LYS A 14 12.26 -1.79 0.17
CA LYS A 14 11.87 -0.57 0.87
C LYS A 14 10.35 -0.39 0.80
N TYR A 15 9.76 0.02 1.92
CA TYR A 15 8.35 0.33 1.97
C TYR A 15 8.08 1.67 1.30
N TYR A 16 6.90 1.80 0.72
CA TYR A 16 6.48 3.03 0.06
C TYR A 16 6.09 4.09 1.09
N GLY A 17 6.66 5.28 0.93
CA GLY A 17 6.44 6.39 1.85
C GLY A 17 7.20 7.62 1.39
N GLU A 18 6.79 8.80 1.86
CA GLU A 18 7.56 10.03 1.67
C GLU A 18 8.76 10.04 2.65
N CYS A 19 9.93 10.42 2.15
CA CYS A 19 11.08 10.61 3.02
C CYS A 19 10.94 11.89 3.86
N ASN A 20 11.73 12.03 4.93
CA ASN A 20 11.88 13.32 5.59
C ASN A 20 12.75 14.25 4.72
N LYS A 21 12.13 15.25 4.08
CA LYS A 21 12.81 16.21 3.19
C LYS A 21 13.94 17.03 3.84
N LYS A 22 13.96 17.13 5.18
CA LYS A 22 15.04 17.80 5.92
C LYS A 22 16.22 16.88 6.23
N SER A 23 16.06 15.57 6.03
CA SER A 23 17.11 14.60 6.26
C SER A 23 18.08 14.58 5.10
N ILE A 24 19.38 14.73 5.38
CA ILE A 24 20.45 14.53 4.39
C ILE A 24 20.47 13.11 3.79
N ARG A 25 19.77 12.16 4.42
CA ARG A 25 19.66 10.77 3.95
C ARG A 25 18.53 10.56 2.95
N CYS A 26 17.68 11.57 2.71
CA CYS A 26 16.72 11.51 1.64
C CYS A 26 17.38 11.97 0.34
N LEU A 27 17.54 11.04 -0.60
CA LEU A 27 18.12 11.30 -1.92
C LEU A 27 17.02 11.57 -2.94
N LYS A 28 17.24 12.58 -3.77
CA LYS A 28 16.38 12.97 -4.88
C LYS A 28 17.23 13.54 -6.03
N PRO A 29 17.21 12.95 -7.25
CA PRO A 29 16.55 11.69 -7.58
C PRO A 29 17.15 10.51 -6.81
N ALA A 30 16.36 9.46 -6.63
CA ALA A 30 16.77 8.27 -5.88
C ALA A 30 18.03 7.59 -6.45
N ASN A 31 18.18 7.61 -7.78
CA ASN A 31 19.39 7.23 -8.50
C ASN A 31 19.38 7.91 -9.89
N LYS A 32 20.40 7.66 -10.71
CA LYS A 32 20.54 8.30 -12.04
C LYS A 32 19.48 7.89 -13.07
N GLU A 33 18.91 6.70 -12.96
CA GLU A 33 17.86 6.20 -13.87
C GLU A 33 16.45 6.57 -13.41
N ALA A 34 16.29 6.90 -12.12
CA ALA A 34 15.02 7.26 -11.54
C ALA A 34 14.54 8.62 -12.06
N ALA A 35 13.22 8.81 -12.13
CA ALA A 35 12.67 10.12 -12.46
C ALA A 35 13.12 11.16 -11.43
N PHE A 36 13.23 12.43 -11.85
CA PHE A 36 13.74 13.53 -11.03
C PHE A 36 12.98 13.71 -9.69
N ASP A 37 11.71 13.28 -9.64
CA ASP A 37 10.85 13.39 -8.47
C ASP A 37 10.77 12.11 -7.62
N THR A 38 11.56 11.09 -7.95
CA THR A 38 11.70 9.86 -7.15
C THR A 38 12.63 10.10 -5.99
N GLU A 39 12.23 9.72 -4.79
CA GLU A 39 13.01 9.91 -3.56
C GLU A 39 13.29 8.56 -2.89
N THR A 40 14.42 8.44 -2.18
CA THR A 40 14.71 7.24 -1.39
C THR A 40 15.55 7.56 -0.16
N ASP A 41 15.38 6.78 0.89
CA ASP A 41 16.36 6.66 1.97
C ASP A 41 16.66 5.18 2.25
N LYS A 42 17.22 4.86 3.43
CA LYS A 42 17.56 3.48 3.82
C LYS A 42 16.35 2.55 3.78
N GLU A 43 15.16 3.05 4.14
CA GLU A 43 13.99 2.22 4.38
C GLU A 43 12.81 2.55 3.45
N ARG A 44 12.77 3.79 2.95
CA ARG A 44 11.66 4.32 2.17
C ARG A 44 11.99 4.48 0.69
N TRP A 45 10.96 4.22 -0.11
CA TRP A 45 10.92 4.57 -1.52
C TRP A 45 9.72 5.45 -1.82
N THR A 46 9.97 6.62 -2.42
CA THR A 46 8.94 7.53 -2.88
C THR A 46 8.94 7.51 -4.41
N PRO A 47 7.92 6.94 -5.07
CA PRO A 47 7.88 6.85 -6.52
C PRO A 47 7.52 8.21 -7.15
N PRO A 48 7.66 8.34 -8.48
CA PRO A 48 7.22 9.53 -9.20
C PRO A 48 5.76 9.87 -8.89
N THR A 49 5.45 11.15 -8.84
CA THR A 49 4.13 11.66 -8.40
C THR A 49 2.99 11.06 -9.21
N LYS A 50 3.19 10.90 -10.52
CA LYS A 50 2.19 10.41 -11.49
C LYS A 50 1.78 8.92 -11.35
N VAL A 51 2.42 8.15 -10.47
CA VAL A 51 2.11 6.72 -10.25
C VAL A 51 1.80 6.40 -8.78
N ARG A 52 1.71 7.43 -7.93
CA ARG A 52 1.56 7.24 -6.49
C ARG A 52 0.20 6.65 -6.16
N GLY A 53 -0.86 7.06 -6.86
CA GLY A 53 -2.20 6.51 -6.72
C GLY A 53 -2.28 5.05 -7.17
N ASP A 54 -1.71 4.73 -8.34
CA ASP A 54 -1.65 3.36 -8.86
C ASP A 54 -0.98 2.41 -7.86
N ILE A 55 0.17 2.82 -7.30
CA ILE A 55 0.90 2.05 -6.29
C ILE A 55 0.09 1.91 -5.00
N ALA A 56 -0.56 2.99 -4.54
CA ALA A 56 -1.39 2.96 -3.35
C ALA A 56 -2.53 1.95 -3.47
N ARG A 57 -3.28 1.98 -4.57
CA ARG A 57 -4.39 1.04 -4.84
C ARG A 57 -3.91 -0.39 -4.99
N ALA A 58 -2.76 -0.61 -5.63
CA ALA A 58 -2.18 -1.94 -5.73
C ALA A 58 -1.80 -2.51 -4.35
N ILE A 59 -1.16 -1.72 -3.50
CA ILE A 59 -0.76 -2.17 -2.15
C ILE A 59 -1.99 -2.41 -1.26
N MET A 60 -2.98 -1.51 -1.29
CA MET A 60 -4.22 -1.70 -0.54
C MET A 60 -4.97 -2.95 -0.99
N TYR A 61 -4.99 -3.24 -2.29
CA TYR A 61 -5.56 -4.49 -2.81
C TYR A 61 -4.84 -5.72 -2.28
N MET A 62 -3.50 -5.71 -2.30
CA MET A 62 -2.71 -6.80 -1.73
C MET A 62 -2.99 -6.99 -0.24
N ALA A 63 -3.07 -5.90 0.53
CA ALA A 63 -3.41 -5.97 1.95
C ALA A 63 -4.83 -6.49 2.19
N LEU A 64 -5.79 -6.14 1.33
CA LEU A 64 -7.16 -6.64 1.44
C LEU A 64 -7.23 -8.15 1.13
N CYS A 65 -6.59 -8.60 0.03
CA CYS A 65 -6.67 -9.98 -0.41
C CYS A 65 -5.86 -10.94 0.46
N TYR A 66 -4.74 -10.48 1.04
CA TYR A 66 -3.79 -11.34 1.74
C TYR A 66 -3.59 -10.99 3.22
N GLY A 67 -4.11 -9.85 3.71
CA GLY A 67 -3.96 -9.40 5.10
C GLY A 67 -5.07 -9.84 6.06
N LEU A 68 -6.18 -10.39 5.57
CA LEU A 68 -7.29 -10.82 6.42
C LEU A 68 -7.21 -12.33 6.71
N HIS A 69 -6.62 -12.70 7.86
CA HIS A 69 -6.68 -14.01 8.53
C HIS A 69 -6.98 -15.23 7.62
N GLN A 70 -6.24 -15.37 6.51
CA GLN A 70 -6.29 -16.59 5.73
C GLN A 70 -5.44 -17.64 6.44
N PRO A 71 -5.94 -18.86 6.68
CA PRO A 71 -5.12 -19.94 7.20
C PRO A 71 -3.89 -20.16 6.31
N GLY A 72 -2.69 -19.90 6.83
CA GLY A 72 -1.43 -20.01 6.08
C GLY A 72 -1.04 -18.78 5.24
N GLY A 73 -1.82 -17.70 5.26
CA GLY A 73 -1.49 -16.45 4.58
C GLY A 73 -0.44 -15.62 5.33
N GLN A 74 0.43 -14.92 4.59
CA GLN A 74 1.27 -13.87 5.18
C GLN A 74 0.34 -12.75 5.65
N ASN A 75 0.38 -12.40 6.94
CA ASN A 75 -0.48 -11.38 7.53
C ASN A 75 -0.06 -9.98 7.06
N LEU A 76 -0.34 -9.65 5.79
CA LEU A 76 0.05 -8.40 5.17
C LEU A 76 -0.81 -7.26 5.71
N HIS A 77 -0.31 -6.62 6.76
CA HIS A 77 -0.95 -5.51 7.43
C HIS A 77 -0.40 -4.15 6.96
N LEU A 78 -1.24 -3.12 6.94
CA LEU A 78 -0.82 -1.74 6.65
C LEU A 78 -0.88 -0.92 7.93
N SER A 79 0.22 -0.26 8.25
CA SER A 79 0.38 0.60 9.43
C SER A 79 1.13 1.89 9.08
N ASP A 80 1.12 2.86 10.00
CA ASP A 80 1.96 4.06 9.90
C ASP A 80 3.39 3.85 10.43
N SER A 81 3.75 2.63 10.80
CA SER A 81 5.09 2.26 11.25
C SER A 81 5.54 0.94 10.62
N PRO A 82 5.60 0.87 9.28
CA PRO A 82 5.94 -0.36 8.58
C PRO A 82 7.39 -0.77 8.82
N SER A 83 7.64 -2.08 8.84
CA SER A 83 8.97 -2.69 8.92
C SER A 83 9.29 -3.50 7.66
N ILE A 84 10.52 -3.34 7.15
CA ILE A 84 11.06 -4.17 6.06
C ILE A 84 11.16 -5.64 6.49
N GLU A 85 11.49 -5.90 7.75
CA GLU A 85 11.64 -7.26 8.29
C GLU A 85 10.29 -8.01 8.26
N ASN A 86 9.21 -7.29 8.55
CA ASN A 86 7.84 -7.80 8.49
C ASN A 86 7.26 -7.79 7.07
N ARG A 87 8.06 -7.37 6.07
CA ARG A 87 7.65 -7.25 4.66
C ARG A 87 6.44 -6.32 4.46
N GLU A 88 6.27 -5.35 5.35
CA GLU A 88 5.22 -4.34 5.22
C GLU A 88 5.59 -3.38 4.09
N MET A 89 4.64 -3.10 3.21
CA MET A 89 4.96 -2.51 1.91
C MET A 89 4.74 -1.00 1.82
N GLY A 90 4.11 -0.36 2.81
CA GLY A 90 3.96 1.09 2.78
C GLY A 90 3.35 1.69 4.04
N ILE A 91 3.56 3.00 4.20
CA ILE A 91 2.99 3.81 5.29
C ILE A 91 1.52 4.08 4.97
N LEU A 92 0.61 3.57 5.79
CA LEU A 92 -0.84 3.61 5.55
C LEU A 92 -1.37 5.01 5.24
N SER A 93 -1.06 6.00 6.09
CA SER A 93 -1.48 7.40 5.89
C SER A 93 -0.97 7.99 4.57
N THR A 94 0.24 7.61 4.15
CA THR A 94 0.81 8.05 2.88
C THR A 94 0.08 7.42 1.69
N LEU A 95 -0.20 6.11 1.75
CA LEU A 95 -0.96 5.41 0.70
C LEU A 95 -2.37 5.98 0.58
N LEU A 96 -3.05 6.25 1.70
CA LEU A 96 -4.38 6.88 1.71
C LEU A 96 -4.36 8.26 1.04
N LYS A 97 -3.38 9.09 1.39
CA LYS A 97 -3.18 10.40 0.77
C LYS A 97 -2.92 10.27 -0.73
N TRP A 98 -2.04 9.37 -1.14
CA TRP A 98 -1.71 9.17 -2.55
C TRP A 98 -2.89 8.70 -3.38
N ASN A 99 -3.70 7.78 -2.85
CA ASN A 99 -4.94 7.35 -3.51
C ASN A 99 -5.94 8.51 -3.68
N GLU A 100 -5.99 9.44 -2.73
CA GLU A 100 -6.90 10.60 -2.76
C GLU A 100 -6.45 11.69 -3.74
N VAL A 101 -5.15 11.99 -3.80
CA VAL A 101 -4.62 13.07 -4.66
C VAL A 101 -4.28 12.64 -6.08
N ASP A 102 -4.14 11.33 -6.34
CA ASP A 102 -3.84 10.75 -7.65
C ASP A 102 -4.92 9.71 -8.04
N PRO A 103 -6.06 10.17 -8.60
CA PRO A 103 -7.20 9.31 -8.90
C PRO A 103 -6.90 8.31 -10.04
N PRO A 104 -7.69 7.22 -10.17
CA PRO A 104 -7.42 6.20 -11.17
C PRO A 104 -7.40 6.74 -12.61
N SER A 105 -6.27 6.57 -13.28
CA SER A 105 -6.09 6.96 -14.68
C SER A 105 -6.89 6.07 -15.63
N ARG A 106 -7.06 6.52 -16.88
CA ARG A 106 -7.71 5.70 -17.92
C ARG A 106 -6.91 4.42 -18.17
N GLU A 107 -5.58 4.53 -18.21
CA GLU A 107 -4.66 3.43 -18.45
C GLU A 107 -4.74 2.40 -17.32
N GLU A 108 -4.86 2.84 -16.07
CA GLU A 108 -5.05 1.96 -14.92
C GLU A 108 -6.40 1.22 -14.97
N LYS A 109 -7.50 1.91 -15.29
CA LYS A 109 -8.82 1.28 -15.43
C LYS A 109 -8.82 0.24 -16.55
N LEU A 110 -8.22 0.57 -17.70
CA LEU A 110 -8.05 -0.37 -18.82
C LEU A 110 -7.20 -1.59 -18.43
N ARG A 111 -6.16 -1.40 -17.61
CA ARG A 111 -5.36 -2.49 -17.06
C ARG A 111 -6.19 -3.38 -16.15
N ASN A 112 -6.97 -2.80 -15.23
CA ASN A 112 -7.88 -3.53 -14.33
C ASN A 112 -8.91 -4.36 -15.12
N ASP A 113 -9.52 -3.76 -16.15
CA ASP A 113 -10.46 -4.43 -17.05
C ASP A 113 -9.83 -5.63 -17.76
N ARG A 114 -8.63 -5.44 -18.34
CA ARG A 114 -7.94 -6.51 -19.07
C ARG A 114 -7.52 -7.65 -18.17
N VAL A 115 -6.96 -7.35 -17.00
CA VAL A 115 -6.55 -8.36 -16.01
C VAL A 115 -7.75 -9.20 -15.58
N CYS A 116 -8.87 -8.57 -15.27
CA CYS A 116 -10.10 -9.27 -14.90
C CYS A 116 -10.66 -10.10 -16.07
N LYS A 117 -10.72 -9.53 -17.28
CA LYS A 117 -11.37 -10.19 -18.42
C LYS A 117 -10.59 -11.40 -18.92
N PHE A 118 -9.27 -11.32 -18.95
CA PHE A 118 -8.45 -12.28 -19.69
C PHE A 118 -7.52 -13.13 -18.82
N TYR A 119 -7.31 -12.82 -17.53
CA TYR A 119 -6.26 -13.45 -16.73
C TYR A 119 -6.71 -13.91 -15.33
N GLN A 120 -6.96 -12.99 -14.41
CA GLN A 120 -7.15 -13.31 -12.99
C GLN A 120 -8.62 -13.39 -12.57
N HIS A 121 -9.54 -12.87 -13.38
CA HIS A 121 -10.99 -12.90 -13.13
C HIS A 121 -11.45 -12.26 -11.82
N ASN A 122 -10.60 -11.43 -11.22
CA ASN A 122 -10.92 -10.52 -10.13
C ASN A 122 -10.52 -9.09 -10.51
N ARG A 123 -11.18 -8.12 -9.86
CA ARG A 123 -10.89 -6.68 -10.04
C ARG A 123 -10.26 -6.12 -8.78
N ASN A 124 -9.37 -5.16 -8.95
CA ASN A 124 -8.98 -4.31 -7.84
C ASN A 124 -10.11 -3.30 -7.55
N PRO A 125 -10.85 -3.43 -6.42
CA PRO A 125 -11.99 -2.58 -6.13
C PRO A 125 -11.56 -1.13 -5.86
N PHE A 126 -10.30 -0.89 -5.47
CA PHE A 126 -9.80 0.48 -5.24
C PHE A 126 -9.55 1.25 -6.55
N VAL A 127 -9.41 0.56 -7.68
CA VAL A 127 -9.35 1.20 -9.01
C VAL A 127 -10.74 1.62 -9.47
N ASP A 128 -11.76 0.82 -9.16
CA ASP A 128 -13.15 1.11 -9.53
C ASP A 128 -13.79 2.13 -8.57
N HIS A 129 -13.48 2.01 -7.29
CA HIS A 129 -14.02 2.76 -6.16
C HIS A 129 -12.90 3.18 -5.19
N PRO A 130 -12.08 4.20 -5.55
CA PRO A 130 -10.96 4.64 -4.71
C PRO A 130 -11.39 5.11 -3.32
N GLU A 131 -12.64 5.55 -3.15
CA GLU A 131 -13.24 5.95 -1.87
C GLU A 131 -13.28 4.83 -0.83
N TYR A 132 -13.30 3.56 -1.27
CA TYR A 132 -13.32 2.41 -0.36
C TYR A 132 -12.09 2.36 0.54
N ALA A 133 -10.94 2.86 0.08
CA ALA A 133 -9.74 2.94 0.89
C ALA A 133 -9.97 3.74 2.18
N SER A 134 -10.62 4.90 2.08
CA SER A 134 -10.92 5.72 3.26
C SER A 134 -11.96 5.05 4.16
N LEU A 135 -12.96 4.38 3.60
CA LEU A 135 -13.99 3.70 4.38
C LEU A 135 -13.42 2.54 5.22
N ILE A 136 -12.44 1.82 4.69
CA ILE A 136 -11.79 0.68 5.37
C ILE A 136 -10.81 1.17 6.44
N TRP A 137 -9.92 2.12 6.10
CA TRP A 137 -8.78 2.45 6.97
C TRP A 137 -8.89 3.78 7.74
N LYS A 138 -9.72 4.75 7.32
CA LYS A 138 -9.91 6.00 8.10
C LYS A 138 -10.98 5.86 9.20
N ARG A 139 -11.77 4.79 9.23
CA ARG A 139 -12.85 4.58 10.22
C ARG A 139 -12.42 3.92 11.54
N VAL A 140 -11.14 3.64 11.75
CA VAL A 140 -10.66 3.12 13.03
C VAL A 140 -10.36 4.30 13.98
N THR A 141 -11.42 4.96 14.44
CA THR A 141 -11.38 5.67 15.73
C THR A 141 -11.70 4.65 16.82
N PRO A 142 -10.89 4.49 17.87
CA PRO A 142 -11.25 3.65 19.00
C PRO A 142 -12.34 4.36 19.81
N THR A 143 -13.60 4.20 19.42
CA THR A 143 -14.65 4.24 20.42
C THR A 143 -14.56 2.92 21.17
N HIS A 144 -14.14 2.97 22.44
CA HIS A 144 -14.31 1.89 23.40
C HIS A 144 -15.78 1.46 23.40
N GLN A 145 -16.15 0.52 22.54
CA GLN A 145 -17.33 -0.31 22.72
C GLN A 145 -16.80 -1.71 23.02
N ASN A 146 -16.83 -2.04 24.31
CA ASN A 146 -16.71 -3.39 24.79
C ASN A 146 -17.80 -4.22 24.12
N TRP A 147 -17.48 -4.87 23.01
CA TRP A 147 -18.35 -5.88 22.42
C TRP A 147 -18.24 -7.14 23.27
N HIS A 148 -19.08 -7.24 24.29
CA HIS A 148 -19.31 -8.50 24.98
C HIS A 148 -20.09 -9.43 24.05
N PHE A 149 -19.42 -10.49 23.57
CA PHE A 149 -20.10 -11.65 23.03
C PHE A 149 -20.83 -12.36 24.18
N PRO A 150 -22.17 -12.51 24.17
CA PRO A 150 -22.83 -13.38 25.12
C PRO A 150 -22.39 -14.82 24.82
N ALA A 151 -21.74 -15.46 25.79
CA ALA A 151 -21.42 -16.87 25.73
C ALA A 151 -22.71 -17.68 25.50
N LYS A 152 -22.73 -18.51 24.46
CA LYS A 152 -23.77 -19.52 24.28
C LYS A 152 -23.74 -20.45 25.50
N LYS A 153 -24.73 -20.35 26.39
CA LYS A 153 -25.06 -21.46 27.29
C LYS A 153 -25.86 -22.46 26.48
N GLU A 154 -25.27 -23.63 26.26
CA GLU A 154 -25.97 -24.80 25.75
C GLU A 154 -27.08 -25.18 26.74
N LEU A 155 -28.32 -25.22 26.23
CA LEU A 155 -29.45 -25.86 26.88
C LEU A 155 -29.41 -27.33 26.48
N ILE A 156 -28.89 -28.18 27.37
CA ILE A 156 -29.16 -29.62 27.33
C ILE A 156 -30.37 -29.85 28.23
N LYS A 157 -31.44 -30.38 27.63
CA LYS A 157 -32.60 -30.94 28.34
C LYS A 157 -32.26 -32.33 28.86
#